data_AF-A0A968JSG0-F1
#
_entry.id   AF-A0A968JSG0-F1
#
_cell.length_a   1.000
_cell.length_b   1.000
_cell.length_c   1.000
_cell.angle_alpha   90.00
_cell.angle_beta   90.00
_cell.angle_gamma   90.00
#
_symmetry.space_group_name_H-M   'P 1'
#
loop_
_entity.id
_entity.type
_entity.pdbx_description
1 polymer ?
#
loop_
_entity_poly.entity_id
_entity_poly.type
_entity_poly.pdbx_seq_one_letter_code
_entity_poly.pdbx_strand_id
1 'polypeptide(L)'
;MPQTPVAVVEQCLDQPAQRSRSLPQMLDTFKELSQLPVKQVLTGHGTIDRPLVELLQYQRMRIEQRVEEVLMWVRKGHHRVFEIAQQLYPKSAPPHFFLGFTMTLGYLDVLEMRELVVCEQDASGWKYVSKS
;
A
#
# COMPACT_ATOMS: atom_id res chain seq x y z
N MET A 1 -1.59 18.98 2.36
CA MET A 1 -1.64 17.57 2.83
C MET A 1 -1.49 16.66 1.63
N PRO A 2 -0.87 15.48 1.75
CA PRO A 2 -0.74 14.57 0.60
C PRO A 2 -2.14 14.16 0.11
N GLN A 3 -2.41 14.35 -1.19
CA GLN A 3 -3.62 13.85 -1.87
C GLN A 3 -3.60 12.32 -2.05
N THR A 4 -2.55 11.64 -1.55
CA THR A 4 -2.32 10.22 -1.76
C THR A 4 -2.82 9.45 -0.54
N PRO A 5 -3.67 8.43 -0.74
CA PRO A 5 -4.12 7.59 0.36
C PRO A 5 -2.93 6.90 1.02
N VAL A 6 -3.09 6.62 2.31
CA VAL A 6 -2.06 5.98 3.15
C VAL A 6 -2.63 4.67 3.66
N ALA A 7 -1.83 3.61 3.65
CA ALA A 7 -2.16 2.37 4.30
C ALA A 7 -2.23 2.58 5.82
N VAL A 8 -3.38 2.27 6.41
CA VAL A 8 -3.62 2.37 7.84
C VAL A 8 -3.12 1.09 8.53
N VAL A 9 -2.46 1.26 9.68
CA VAL A 9 -1.99 0.19 10.54
C VAL A 9 -2.91 0.14 11.76
N GLU A 10 -3.81 -0.83 11.76
CA GLU A 10 -4.81 -1.02 12.81
C GLU A 10 -5.13 -2.51 12.99
N GLN A 11 -5.79 -2.86 14.09
CA GLN A 11 -6.25 -4.22 14.34
C GLN A 11 -7.38 -4.60 13.38
N CYS A 12 -7.42 -5.87 12.97
CA CYS A 12 -8.60 -6.42 12.31
C CYS A 12 -9.71 -6.59 13.35
N LEU A 13 -10.90 -6.04 13.09
CA LEU A 13 -12.03 -6.08 14.04
C LEU A 13 -12.47 -7.52 14.35
N ASP A 14 -12.53 -8.37 13.32
CA ASP A 14 -12.95 -9.77 13.46
C ASP A 14 -11.84 -10.66 14.03
N GLN A 15 -10.57 -10.24 13.88
CA GLN A 15 -9.39 -10.95 14.36
C GLN A 15 -8.42 -9.97 15.04
N PRO A 16 -8.69 -9.54 16.29
CA PRO A 16 -7.92 -8.47 16.94
C PRO A 16 -6.42 -8.75 17.13
N ALA A 17 -6.02 -10.03 17.06
CA ALA A 17 -4.62 -10.46 17.09
C ALA A 17 -3.89 -10.23 15.75
N GLN A 18 -4.61 -9.90 14.67
CA GLN A 18 -4.08 -9.63 13.35
C GLN A 18 -4.23 -8.16 13.00
N ARG A 19 -3.36 -7.68 12.11
CA ARG A 19 -3.46 -6.33 11.53
C ARG A 19 -4.40 -6.37 10.32
N SER A 20 -5.21 -5.32 10.16
CA SER A 20 -5.98 -5.10 8.94
C SER A 20 -5.07 -4.85 7.73
N ARG A 21 -5.40 -5.49 6.59
CA ARG A 21 -4.73 -5.28 5.29
C ARG A 21 -5.44 -4.17 4.52
N SER A 22 -5.23 -2.93 4.96
CA SER A 22 -5.99 -1.75 4.50
C SER A 22 -5.77 -1.39 3.03
N LEU A 23 -4.56 -1.59 2.48
CA LEU A 23 -4.30 -1.26 1.06
C LEU A 23 -5.00 -2.23 0.09
N PRO A 24 -4.95 -3.56 0.28
CA PRO A 24 -5.81 -4.47 -0.50
C PRO A 24 -7.30 -4.13 -0.42
N GLN A 25 -7.83 -3.89 0.79
CA GLN A 25 -9.24 -3.49 0.98
C GLN A 25 -9.57 -2.21 0.19
N MET A 26 -8.66 -1.23 0.20
CA MET A 26 -8.83 0.01 -0.57
C MET A 26 -8.85 -0.24 -2.08
N LEU A 27 -7.99 -1.14 -2.59
CA LEU A 27 -7.97 -1.50 -4.01
C LEU A 27 -9.27 -2.19 -4.45
N ASP A 28 -9.87 -3.00 -3.58
CA ASP A 28 -11.18 -3.60 -3.80
C ASP A 28 -12.28 -2.54 -3.84
N THR A 29 -12.28 -1.61 -2.86
CA THR A 29 -13.20 -0.46 -2.85
C THR A 29 -13.05 0.40 -4.11
N PHE A 30 -11.83 0.64 -4.62
CA PHE A 30 -11.62 1.37 -5.87
C PHE A 30 -12.25 0.63 -7.07
N LYS A 31 -12.18 -0.70 -7.09
CA LYS A 31 -12.81 -1.51 -8.14
C LYS A 31 -14.32 -1.40 -8.07
N GLU A 32 -14.92 -1.47 -6.88
CA GLU A 32 -16.37 -1.34 -6.69
C GLU A 32 -16.87 0.07 -7.08
N LEU A 33 -16.22 1.12 -6.55
CA LEU A 33 -16.59 2.51 -6.84
C LEU A 33 -16.48 2.84 -8.34
N SER A 34 -15.52 2.23 -9.06
CA SER A 34 -15.37 2.45 -10.51
C SER A 34 -16.54 1.93 -11.35
N GLN A 35 -17.40 1.07 -10.79
CA GLN A 35 -18.57 0.51 -11.47
C GLN A 35 -19.85 1.33 -11.19
N LEU A 36 -19.81 2.25 -10.24
CA LEU A 36 -20.95 3.08 -9.89
C LEU A 36 -21.06 4.28 -10.86
N PRO A 37 -22.28 4.65 -11.30
CA PRO A 37 -22.50 5.82 -12.15
C PRO A 37 -22.45 7.12 -11.32
N VAL A 38 -21.29 7.41 -10.72
CA VAL A 38 -21.08 8.56 -9.85
C VAL A 38 -21.04 9.84 -10.69
N LYS A 39 -21.99 10.75 -10.43
CA LYS A 39 -22.08 12.05 -11.10
C LYS A 39 -21.33 13.16 -10.39
N GLN A 40 -21.09 13.01 -9.09
CA GLN A 40 -20.46 14.02 -8.24
C GLN A 40 -19.72 13.35 -7.08
N VAL A 41 -18.55 13.88 -6.74
CA VAL A 41 -17.76 13.45 -5.59
C VAL A 41 -17.57 14.65 -4.67
N LEU A 42 -17.97 14.51 -3.41
CA LEU A 42 -17.73 15.51 -2.37
C LEU A 42 -16.60 15.02 -1.47
N THR A 43 -15.44 15.65 -1.57
CA THR A 43 -14.23 15.24 -0.85
C THR A 43 -14.11 15.90 0.51
N GLY A 44 -13.56 15.17 1.48
CA GLY A 44 -13.21 15.77 2.79
C GLY A 44 -12.10 16.82 2.69
N HIS A 45 -11.22 16.71 1.69
CA HIS A 45 -10.15 17.67 1.42
C HIS A 45 -9.91 17.87 -0.08
N GLY A 46 -9.58 19.10 -0.47
CA GLY A 46 -9.31 19.47 -1.87
C GLY A 46 -10.54 19.36 -2.77
N THR A 47 -10.33 19.53 -4.07
CA THR A 47 -11.34 19.34 -5.11
C THR A 47 -10.85 18.27 -6.07
N ILE A 48 -11.76 17.44 -6.58
CA ILE A 48 -11.49 16.52 -7.68
C ILE A 48 -11.95 17.19 -8.97
N ASP A 49 -11.02 17.42 -9.88
CA ASP A 49 -11.22 18.09 -11.17
C ASP A 49 -11.36 17.11 -12.35
N ARG A 50 -11.51 15.81 -12.07
CA ARG A 50 -11.63 14.74 -13.07
C ARG A 50 -12.70 13.70 -12.72
N PRO A 51 -13.20 12.92 -13.70
CA PRO A 51 -14.11 11.83 -13.41
C PRO A 51 -13.55 10.84 -12.38
N LEU A 52 -14.40 10.34 -11.49
CA LEU A 52 -13.99 9.44 -10.41
C LEU A 52 -13.28 8.20 -10.97
N VAL A 53 -13.79 7.61 -12.05
CA VAL A 53 -13.21 6.42 -12.68
C VAL A 53 -11.76 6.68 -13.10
N GLU A 54 -11.47 7.82 -13.72
CA GLU A 54 -10.12 8.19 -14.14
C GLU A 54 -9.19 8.42 -12.96
N LEU A 55 -9.69 9.04 -11.89
CA LEU A 55 -8.92 9.22 -10.65
C LEU A 55 -8.55 7.87 -10.02
N LEU A 56 -9.53 6.96 -9.89
CA LEU A 56 -9.32 5.64 -9.31
C LEU A 56 -8.36 4.80 -10.15
N GLN A 57 -8.49 4.83 -11.48
CA GLN A 57 -7.55 4.15 -12.39
C GLN A 57 -6.13 4.69 -12.25
N TYR A 58 -5.96 6.01 -12.20
CA TYR A 58 -4.66 6.64 -11.98
C TYR A 58 -4.05 6.23 -10.64
N GLN A 59 -4.84 6.23 -9.56
CA GLN A 59 -4.37 5.82 -8.24
C GLN A 59 -3.99 4.34 -8.20
N ARG A 60 -4.77 3.45 -8.84
CA ARG A 60 -4.42 2.03 -8.97
C ARG A 60 -3.11 1.85 -9.72
N MET A 61 -2.90 2.49 -10.86
CA MET A 61 -1.64 2.40 -11.60
C MET A 61 -0.43 2.81 -10.76
N ARG A 62 -0.54 3.91 -9.99
CA ARG A 62 0.56 4.34 -9.11
C ARG A 62 0.86 3.33 -8.01
N ILE A 63 -0.18 2.69 -7.45
CA ILE A 63 0.00 1.64 -6.45
C ILE A 63 0.66 0.42 -7.08
N GLU A 64 0.23 -0.02 -8.26
CA GLU A 64 0.83 -1.16 -8.97
C GLU A 64 2.31 -0.94 -9.26
N GLN A 65 2.69 0.24 -9.76
CA GLN A 65 4.11 0.59 -9.99
C GLN A 65 4.93 0.45 -8.71
N ARG A 66 4.40 0.89 -7.56
CA ARG A 66 5.09 0.77 -6.27
C ARG A 66 5.12 -0.66 -5.74
N VAL A 67 4.09 -1.46 -5.98
CA VAL A 67 4.05 -2.90 -5.66
C VAL A 67 5.14 -3.64 -6.44
N GLU A 68 5.31 -3.34 -7.72
CA GLU A 68 6.38 -3.90 -8.56
C GLU A 68 7.78 -3.49 -8.08
N GLU A 69 7.97 -2.21 -7.73
CA GLU A 69 9.22 -1.73 -7.13
C GLU A 69 9.55 -2.45 -5.80
N VAL A 70 8.56 -2.65 -4.93
CA VAL A 70 8.75 -3.41 -3.68
C VAL A 70 9.18 -4.84 -3.95
N LEU A 71 8.53 -5.54 -4.90
CA LEU A 71 8.91 -6.90 -5.26
C LEU A 71 10.35 -6.96 -5.79
N MET A 72 10.76 -5.96 -6.57
CA MET A 72 12.14 -5.84 -7.03
C MET A 72 13.12 -5.73 -5.85
N TRP A 73 12.82 -4.92 -4.83
CA TRP A 73 13.67 -4.77 -3.65
C TRP A 73 13.74 -6.04 -2.80
N VAL A 74 12.62 -6.75 -2.64
CA VAL A 74 12.58 -8.06 -1.97
C VAL A 74 13.49 -9.05 -2.70
N ARG A 75 13.43 -9.11 -4.03
CA ARG A 75 14.29 -9.97 -4.86
C ARG A 75 15.77 -9.58 -4.82
N LYS A 76 16.09 -8.33 -4.52
CA LYS A 76 17.46 -7.82 -4.32
C LYS A 76 18.01 -8.09 -2.90
N GLY A 77 17.23 -8.72 -2.03
CA GLY A 77 17.66 -9.09 -0.67
C GLY A 77 17.28 -8.08 0.42
N HIS A 78 16.45 -7.08 0.12
CA HIS A 78 15.86 -6.23 1.17
C HIS A 78 14.61 -6.94 1.71
N HIS A 79 14.72 -7.48 2.92
CA HIS A 79 13.68 -8.35 3.46
C HIS A 79 12.78 -7.65 4.48
N ARG A 80 13.19 -6.50 5.02
CA ARG A 80 12.42 -5.82 6.06
C ARG A 80 11.75 -4.57 5.51
N VAL A 81 10.56 -4.27 6.05
CA VAL A 81 9.77 -3.10 5.65
C VAL A 81 10.59 -1.81 5.72
N PHE A 82 11.40 -1.66 6.78
CA PHE A 82 12.24 -0.48 6.98
C PHE A 82 13.31 -0.33 5.88
N GLU A 83 13.99 -1.42 5.53
CA GLU A 83 15.02 -1.44 4.47
C GLU A 83 14.41 -1.08 3.11
N ILE A 84 13.26 -1.67 2.79
CA ILE A 84 12.55 -1.40 1.54
C ILE A 84 12.05 0.05 1.50
N ALA A 85 11.50 0.55 2.61
CA ALA A 85 11.04 1.94 2.71
C ALA A 85 12.20 2.94 2.51
N GLN A 86 13.40 2.63 3.02
CA GLN A 86 14.60 3.44 2.77
C GLN A 86 14.96 3.50 1.28
N GLN A 87 14.77 2.42 0.53
CA GLN A 87 15.01 2.41 -0.92
C GLN A 87 13.95 3.21 -1.69
N LEU A 88 12.69 3.15 -1.28
CA LEU A 88 11.58 3.86 -1.93
C LEU A 88 11.55 5.36 -1.63
N TYR A 89 11.99 5.75 -0.43
CA TYR A 89 11.87 7.10 0.11
C TYR A 89 13.21 7.66 0.63
N PRO A 90 14.32 7.59 -0.13
CA PRO A 90 15.68 7.87 0.38
C PRO A 90 15.92 9.33 0.79
N LYS A 91 15.08 10.27 0.30
CA LYS A 91 15.20 11.71 0.54
C LYS A 91 14.05 12.28 1.39
N SER A 92 13.19 11.43 1.94
CA SER A 92 12.01 11.88 2.68
C SER A 92 12.37 12.29 4.10
N ALA A 93 11.90 13.47 4.52
CA ALA A 93 12.00 13.92 5.91
C ALA A 93 11.18 12.99 6.84
N PRO A 94 11.48 12.91 8.16
CA PRO A 94 10.95 11.86 9.04
C PRO A 94 9.42 11.68 9.03
N PRO A 95 8.58 12.73 9.05
CA PRO A 95 7.12 12.54 8.98
C PRO A 95 6.65 11.91 7.67
N HIS A 96 7.26 12.29 6.54
CA HIS A 96 6.92 11.75 5.23
C HIS A 96 7.49 10.34 5.05
N PHE A 97 8.65 10.05 5.67
CA PHE A 97 9.21 8.71 5.69
C PHE A 97 8.29 7.73 6.41
N PHE A 98 7.68 8.13 7.54
CA PHE A 98 6.73 7.26 8.25
C PHE A 98 5.50 6.92 7.42
N LEU A 99 4.95 7.88 6.66
CA LEU A 99 3.86 7.61 5.70
C LEU A 99 4.31 6.66 4.59
N GLY A 100 5.54 6.83 4.10
CA GLY A 100 6.14 5.91 3.14
C GLY A 100 6.33 4.50 3.70
N PHE A 101 6.71 4.39 4.98
CA PHE A 101 6.87 3.12 5.69
C PHE A 101 5.55 2.36 5.79
N THR A 102 4.46 3.01 6.22
CA THR A 102 3.16 2.34 6.30
C THR A 102 2.64 1.95 4.91
N MET A 103 2.86 2.77 3.89
CA MET A 103 2.59 2.40 2.50
C MET A 103 3.41 1.19 2.04
N THR A 104 4.69 1.12 2.41
CA THR A 104 5.56 -0.02 2.08
C THR A 104 5.00 -1.32 2.65
N LEU A 105 4.52 -1.28 3.90
CA LEU A 105 3.82 -2.41 4.51
C LEU A 105 2.55 -2.79 3.73
N GLY A 106 1.76 -1.80 3.30
CA GLY A 106 0.58 -2.04 2.47
C GLY A 106 0.90 -2.67 1.11
N TYR A 107 2.01 -2.29 0.46
CA TYR A 107 2.45 -2.93 -0.79
C TYR A 107 2.86 -4.38 -0.57
N LEU A 108 3.50 -4.69 0.56
CA LEU A 108 3.84 -6.07 0.92
C LEU A 108 2.59 -6.91 1.18
N ASP A 109 1.53 -6.35 1.77
CA ASP A 109 0.23 -7.04 1.90
C ASP A 109 -0.35 -7.44 0.54
N VAL A 110 -0.27 -6.54 -0.44
CA VAL A 110 -0.72 -6.80 -1.82
C VAL A 110 0.10 -7.94 -2.42
N LEU A 111 1.42 -7.94 -2.24
CA LEU A 111 2.30 -9.01 -2.75
C LEU A 111 2.04 -10.35 -2.05
N GLU A 112 1.77 -10.35 -0.75
CA GLU A 112 1.43 -11.54 0.03
C GLU A 112 0.12 -12.15 -0.45
N MET A 113 -0.90 -11.31 -0.67
CA MET A 113 -2.19 -11.76 -1.23
C MET A 113 -2.08 -12.29 -2.66
N ARG A 114 -1.12 -11.78 -3.43
CA ARG A 114 -0.79 -12.30 -4.78
C ARG A 114 0.13 -13.52 -4.75
N GLU A 115 0.49 -13.99 -3.57
CA GLU A 115 1.42 -15.12 -3.37
C GLU A 115 2.78 -14.91 -4.06
N LEU A 116 3.24 -13.66 -4.17
CA LEU A 116 4.55 -13.32 -4.73
C LEU A 116 5.62 -13.22 -3.65
N VAL A 117 5.21 -12.98 -2.40
CA VAL A 117 6.08 -12.98 -1.22
C VAL A 117 5.41 -13.75 -0.08
N VAL A 118 6.21 -14.12 0.92
CA VAL A 118 5.73 -14.65 2.20
C VAL A 118 6.42 -13.91 3.35
N CYS A 119 5.66 -13.59 4.40
CA CYS A 119 6.20 -13.10 5.66
C CYS A 119 6.61 -14.27 6.55
N GLU A 120 7.86 -14.22 7.02
CA GLU A 120 8.45 -15.13 7.97
C GLU A 120 8.93 -14.34 9.19
N GLN A 121 9.01 -14.98 10.35
CA GLN A 121 9.54 -14.38 11.55
C GLN A 121 10.90 -15.00 11.90
N ASP A 122 11.89 -14.14 12.17
CA ASP A 122 13.20 -14.52 12.70
C ASP A 122 13.52 -13.77 14.01
N ALA A 123 14.73 -13.95 14.52
CA ALA A 123 15.19 -13.33 15.77
C ALA A 123 15.18 -11.79 15.74
N SER A 124 15.17 -11.17 14.56
CA SER A 124 15.14 -9.73 14.37
C SER A 124 13.77 -9.21 13.91
N GLY A 125 12.74 -10.07 13.96
CA GLY A 125 11.35 -9.73 13.65
C GLY A 125 10.90 -10.27 12.29
N TRP A 126 9.93 -9.59 11.68
CA TRP A 126 9.35 -10.03 10.41
C TRP A 126 10.25 -9.72 9.21
N LYS A 127 10.32 -10.67 8.29
CA LYS A 127 11.02 -10.56 7.01
C LYS A 127 10.10 -11.05 5.88
N TYR A 128 10.24 -10.47 4.71
CA TYR A 128 9.50 -10.82 3.50
C TYR A 128 10.46 -11.41 2.47
N VAL A 129 10.14 -12.59 1.97
CA VAL A 129 10.95 -13.30 0.97
C VAL A 129 10.12 -13.56 -0.28
N SER A 130 10.74 -13.46 -1.46
CA SER A 130 10.07 -13.77 -2.73
C SER A 130 9.75 -15.26 -2.77
N LYS A 131 8.53 -15.61 -3.17
CA LYS A 131 8.23 -16.97 -3.61
C LYS A 131 8.91 -17.21 -4.97
N SER A 132 9.46 -18.41 -5.15
CA SER A 132 10.16 -18.84 -6.38
C SER A 132 9.17 -19.20 -7.47
#